data_AF-I4MYA9-F1
#
_entry.id   AF-I4MYA9-F1
#
_cell.length_a   1.000
_cell.length_b   1.000
_cell.length_c   1.000
_cell.angle_alpha   90.00
_cell.angle_beta   90.00
_cell.angle_gamma   90.00
#
_symmetry.space_group_name_H-M   'P 1'
#
loop_
_entity.id
_entity.type
_entity.pdbx_description
1 polymer ?
#
loop_
_entity_poly.entity_id
_entity_poly.type
_entity_poly.pdbx_seq_one_letter_code
_entity_poly.pdbx_strand_id
1 'polypeptide(L)'
;MLWPSSLGDSSLYTEDQLQSLKKARTRVRLHVEQQANGTLKGYGYNTQKRTDWEMIPVVQFDEQGAQRVADFGDGVTLIWTPAVDPSSTSGIPPLEAAPQAPQIWIYPPTEQADNIIVSPIYPDTYKDFILVFPAGSGVQPLYIVMNVRLDAGTVTGQGKDVTGIWLAGATSGLGAPIPTEIADQLRGKSFGTFDSFRRALWKAVASTGLVEQFTDNNVDRIREGKAPKARYRDRAGKRGSFELHHADEVAKGGKVYDVDNLNVVTPKHHIDIHRNG
;
A
#
# COMPACT_ATOMS: atom_id res chain seq x y z
N MET A 1 -0.10 -16.41 8.79
CA MET A 1 0.54 -17.27 7.77
C MET A 1 -0.57 -18.04 7.08
N LEU A 2 -0.70 -17.91 5.76
CA LEU A 2 -1.65 -18.71 4.98
C LEU A 2 -0.83 -19.70 4.15
N TRP A 3 -1.14 -20.98 4.31
CA TRP A 3 -0.53 -22.06 3.55
C TRP A 3 -1.40 -22.36 2.32
N PRO A 4 -0.85 -22.32 1.09
CA PRO A 4 -1.52 -22.87 -0.06
C PRO A 4 -1.43 -24.40 0.03
N SER A 5 -2.51 -25.08 0.42
CA SER A 5 -2.64 -26.53 0.26
C SER A 5 -3.32 -26.85 -1.07
N SER A 6 -2.95 -27.98 -1.69
CA SER A 6 -3.41 -28.35 -3.03
C SER A 6 -4.93 -28.50 -3.10
N LEU A 7 -5.60 -27.59 -3.81
CA LEU A 7 -6.96 -27.77 -4.32
C LEU A 7 -6.84 -28.06 -5.82
N GLY A 8 -7.48 -29.15 -6.26
CA GLY A 8 -7.28 -29.78 -7.58
C GLY A 8 -7.81 -29.02 -8.80
N ASP A 9 -7.61 -27.71 -8.90
CA ASP A 9 -8.12 -26.86 -10.01
C ASP A 9 -7.02 -26.19 -10.85
N SER A 10 -5.78 -26.67 -10.77
CA SER A 10 -4.62 -26.16 -11.54
C SER A 10 -4.22 -24.71 -11.24
N SER A 11 -4.63 -24.14 -10.11
CA SER A 11 -4.25 -22.78 -9.68
C SER A 11 -3.04 -22.71 -8.76
N LEU A 12 -2.41 -23.84 -8.43
CA LEU A 12 -1.30 -23.93 -7.49
C LEU A 12 -0.06 -24.54 -8.15
N TYR A 13 1.03 -23.79 -8.11
CA TYR A 13 2.34 -24.20 -8.61
C TYR A 13 3.04 -25.11 -7.59
N THR A 14 3.80 -26.09 -8.07
CA THR A 14 4.74 -26.83 -7.21
C THR A 14 5.92 -25.94 -6.83
N GLU A 15 6.66 -26.33 -5.80
CA GLU A 15 7.90 -25.64 -5.42
C GLU A 15 8.89 -25.55 -6.60
N ASP A 16 9.10 -26.67 -7.29
CA ASP A 16 9.98 -26.72 -8.48
C ASP A 16 9.50 -25.80 -9.61
N GLN A 17 8.18 -25.69 -9.81
CA GLN A 17 7.65 -24.75 -10.78
C GLN A 17 7.94 -23.31 -10.36
N LEU A 18 7.69 -22.95 -9.10
CA LEU A 18 7.94 -21.60 -8.59
C LEU A 18 9.42 -21.20 -8.69
N GLN A 19 10.36 -22.12 -8.50
CA GLN A 19 11.80 -21.84 -8.67
C GLN A 19 12.17 -21.39 -10.09
N SER A 20 11.36 -21.71 -11.11
CA SER A 20 11.62 -21.31 -12.50
C SER A 20 10.84 -20.06 -12.95
N LEU A 21 9.94 -19.54 -12.12
CA LEU A 21 9.01 -18.48 -12.49
C LEU A 21 9.44 -17.12 -11.96
N LYS A 22 9.23 -16.07 -12.78
CA LYS A 22 9.34 -14.67 -12.34
C LYS A 22 8.03 -14.11 -11.76
N LYS A 23 6.90 -14.69 -12.19
CA LYS A 23 5.56 -14.35 -11.74
C LYS A 23 4.72 -15.61 -11.68
N ALA A 24 3.80 -15.67 -10.72
CA ALA A 24 2.88 -16.77 -10.54
C ALA A 24 1.44 -16.25 -10.46
N ARG A 25 0.52 -17.03 -11.02
CA ARG A 25 -0.91 -16.80 -10.89
C ARG A 25 -1.38 -17.07 -9.45
N THR A 26 -2.09 -16.13 -8.86
CA THR A 26 -2.87 -16.31 -7.62
C THR A 26 -4.35 -16.06 -7.89
N ARG A 27 -5.22 -16.78 -7.16
CA ARG A 27 -6.68 -16.57 -7.14
C ARG A 27 -7.13 -15.61 -6.03
N VAL A 28 -6.23 -15.31 -5.09
CA VAL A 28 -6.49 -14.41 -3.97
C VAL A 28 -5.31 -13.47 -3.76
N ARG A 29 -5.59 -12.17 -3.63
CA ARG A 29 -4.60 -11.19 -3.14
C ARG A 29 -5.07 -10.62 -1.83
N LEU A 30 -4.18 -10.49 -0.86
CA LEU A 30 -4.49 -10.08 0.50
C LEU A 30 -3.84 -8.74 0.80
N HIS A 31 -4.51 -8.00 1.67
CA HIS A 31 -3.97 -6.83 2.31
C HIS A 31 -4.12 -6.97 3.82
N VAL A 32 -3.11 -6.50 4.55
CA VAL A 32 -3.15 -6.38 6.01
C VAL A 32 -2.72 -4.97 6.40
N GLU A 33 -3.53 -4.31 7.22
CA GLU A 33 -3.24 -3.02 7.81
C GLU A 33 -3.24 -3.11 9.34
N GLN A 34 -2.35 -2.36 9.98
CA GLN A 34 -2.40 -2.13 11.42
C GLN A 34 -3.23 -0.87 11.72
N GLN A 35 -4.17 -0.99 12.64
CA GLN A 35 -5.00 0.11 13.12
C GLN A 35 -4.26 0.92 14.19
N ALA A 36 -4.75 2.14 14.45
CA ALA A 36 -4.13 3.05 15.42
C ALA A 36 -4.06 2.50 16.86
N ASN A 37 -4.88 1.51 17.21
CA ASN A 37 -4.87 0.81 18.50
C ASN A 37 -3.95 -0.44 18.51
N GLY A 38 -3.15 -0.64 17.46
CA GLY A 38 -2.24 -1.77 17.31
C GLY A 38 -2.87 -3.05 16.76
N THR A 39 -4.20 -3.13 16.60
CA THR A 39 -4.86 -4.32 16.06
C THR A 39 -4.67 -4.44 14.56
N LEU A 40 -4.65 -5.67 14.05
CA LEU A 40 -4.57 -5.92 12.61
C LEU A 40 -5.97 -6.02 12.00
N LYS A 41 -6.09 -5.60 10.74
CA LYS A 41 -7.26 -5.82 9.90
C LYS A 41 -6.81 -6.34 8.54
N GLY A 42 -7.44 -7.41 8.07
CA GLY A 42 -7.12 -8.03 6.79
C GLY A 42 -8.33 -8.14 5.87
N TYR A 43 -8.11 -7.99 4.57
CA TYR A 43 -9.09 -8.30 3.53
C TYR A 43 -8.39 -8.93 2.33
N GLY A 44 -9.12 -9.69 1.53
CA GLY A 44 -8.63 -10.32 0.33
C GLY A 44 -9.56 -10.13 -0.86
N TYR A 45 -8.99 -10.19 -2.06
CA TYR A 45 -9.70 -10.10 -3.35
C TYR A 45 -9.57 -11.40 -4.11
N ASN A 46 -10.70 -11.92 -4.59
CA ASN A 46 -10.72 -12.94 -5.63
C ASN A 46 -10.34 -12.28 -6.97
N THR A 47 -9.29 -12.81 -7.61
CA THR A 47 -8.72 -12.25 -8.85
C THR A 47 -9.28 -12.88 -10.12
N GLN A 48 -10.17 -13.88 -10.03
CA GLN A 48 -10.65 -14.66 -11.20
C GLN A 48 -11.27 -13.83 -12.32
N LYS A 49 -11.87 -12.67 -11.98
CA LYS A 49 -12.47 -11.74 -12.95
C LYS A 49 -11.57 -10.56 -13.32
N ARG A 50 -10.35 -10.51 -12.77
CA ARG A 50 -9.34 -9.45 -12.90
C ARG A 50 -8.01 -10.08 -13.28
N THR A 51 -7.87 -10.45 -14.55
CA THR A 51 -6.68 -11.11 -15.09
C THR A 51 -5.42 -10.25 -14.94
N ASP A 52 -5.58 -8.94 -14.91
CA ASP A 52 -4.56 -7.95 -14.58
C ASP A 52 -4.01 -8.08 -13.14
N TRP A 53 -4.79 -8.66 -12.23
CA TRP A 53 -4.42 -8.85 -10.82
C TRP A 53 -3.99 -10.27 -10.49
N GLU A 54 -4.12 -11.21 -11.42
CA GLU A 54 -3.79 -12.62 -11.15
C GLU A 54 -2.29 -12.85 -10.98
N MET A 55 -1.44 -12.07 -11.65
CA MET A 55 0.00 -12.33 -11.69
C MET A 55 0.75 -11.52 -10.64
N ILE A 56 1.29 -12.21 -9.63
CA ILE A 56 2.17 -11.61 -8.60
C ILE A 56 3.62 -12.04 -8.81
N PRO A 57 4.61 -11.23 -8.39
CA PRO A 57 6.01 -11.60 -8.56
C PRO A 57 6.38 -12.78 -7.66
N VAL A 58 7.26 -13.63 -8.18
CA VAL A 58 7.93 -14.69 -7.44
C VAL A 58 9.34 -14.17 -7.12
N VAL A 59 9.64 -14.07 -5.84
CA VAL A 59 10.92 -13.57 -5.33
C VAL A 59 11.68 -14.74 -4.74
N GLN A 60 12.96 -14.83 -5.06
CA GLN A 60 13.86 -15.88 -4.59
C GLN A 60 14.97 -15.25 -3.76
N PHE A 61 15.65 -16.08 -2.97
CA PHE A 61 16.86 -15.67 -2.28
C PHE A 61 18.08 -15.85 -3.17
N ASP A 62 18.82 -14.77 -3.36
CA ASP A 62 20.14 -14.80 -3.99
C ASP A 62 21.24 -14.85 -2.92
N GLU A 63 22.36 -15.49 -3.26
CA GLU A 63 23.54 -15.51 -2.39
C GLU A 63 24.29 -14.17 -2.49
N GLN A 64 24.37 -13.45 -1.38
CA GLN A 64 25.15 -12.21 -1.25
C GLN A 64 26.18 -12.38 -0.13
N GLY A 65 27.38 -12.83 -0.51
CA GLY A 65 28.44 -13.15 0.44
C GLY A 65 28.05 -14.32 1.35
N ALA A 66 28.01 -14.09 2.66
CA ALA A 66 27.57 -15.10 3.65
C ALA A 66 26.05 -15.11 3.90
N GLN A 67 25.31 -14.18 3.28
CA GLN A 67 23.87 -14.02 3.49
C GLN A 67 23.09 -14.50 2.28
N ARG A 68 21.83 -14.88 2.53
CA ARG A 68 20.83 -15.11 1.49
C ARG A 68 19.83 -13.98 1.52
N VAL A 69 19.70 -13.23 0.43
CA VAL A 69 18.93 -12.00 0.38
C VAL A 69 17.85 -12.12 -0.68
N ALA A 70 16.60 -11.87 -0.30
CA ALA A 70 15.48 -11.71 -1.20
C ALA A 70 15.19 -10.22 -1.38
N ASP A 71 15.32 -9.72 -2.60
CA ASP A 71 15.05 -8.32 -2.95
C ASP A 71 13.62 -8.16 -3.48
N PHE A 72 12.82 -7.32 -2.81
CA PHE A 72 11.43 -7.02 -3.17
C PHE A 72 11.29 -5.71 -3.98
N GLY A 73 12.42 -5.13 -4.37
CA GLY A 73 12.53 -3.81 -4.99
C GLY A 73 12.30 -2.68 -3.99
N ASP A 74 12.65 -1.46 -4.42
CA ASP A 74 12.45 -0.21 -3.68
C ASP A 74 13.16 -0.17 -2.32
N GLY A 75 14.32 -0.83 -2.23
CA GLY A 75 15.15 -0.84 -1.02
C GLY A 75 14.68 -1.80 0.07
N VAL A 76 13.64 -2.60 -0.19
CA VAL A 76 13.14 -3.61 0.75
C VAL A 76 13.77 -4.96 0.46
N THR A 77 14.54 -5.48 1.42
CA THR A 77 15.18 -6.80 1.33
C THR A 77 14.90 -7.64 2.56
N LEU A 78 14.75 -8.96 2.39
CA LEU A 78 14.69 -9.91 3.51
C LEU A 78 15.95 -10.78 3.50
N ILE A 79 16.61 -10.84 4.65
CA ILE A 79 17.77 -11.70 4.87
C ILE A 79 17.29 -13.01 5.49
N TRP A 80 17.55 -14.13 4.82
CA TRP A 80 17.30 -15.45 5.40
C TRP A 80 18.52 -15.90 6.20
N THR A 81 18.30 -16.05 7.49
CA THR A 81 19.23 -16.69 8.41
C THR A 81 18.63 -18.06 8.79
N PRO A 82 19.25 -19.18 8.38
CA PRO A 82 18.82 -20.50 8.83
C PRO A 82 18.80 -20.56 10.35
N ALA A 83 17.89 -21.35 10.93
CA ALA A 83 17.91 -21.61 12.36
C ALA A 83 19.25 -22.28 12.72
N VAL A 84 20.10 -21.55 13.44
CA VAL A 84 21.27 -22.13 14.12
C VAL A 84 20.82 -22.69 15.46
N ASP A 85 21.57 -23.69 15.95
CA ASP A 85 21.37 -24.32 17.25
C ASP A 85 21.07 -23.27 18.33
N PRO A 86 20.00 -23.43 19.15
CA PRO A 86 19.63 -22.46 20.20
C PRO A 86 20.72 -22.22 21.25
N SER A 87 21.79 -23.03 21.28
CA SER A 87 22.99 -22.79 22.08
C SER A 87 23.95 -21.74 21.48
N SER A 88 23.76 -21.35 20.22
CA SER A 88 24.54 -20.29 19.57
C SER A 88 23.91 -18.92 19.85
N THR A 89 24.71 -18.03 20.44
CA THR A 89 24.30 -16.66 20.78
C THR A 89 24.17 -15.82 19.49
N SER A 90 23.03 -15.93 18.82
CA SER A 90 22.71 -15.05 17.70
C SER A 90 22.37 -13.64 18.24
N GLY A 91 23.03 -12.60 17.74
CA GLY A 91 22.85 -11.19 18.16
C GLY A 91 21.54 -10.55 17.69
N ILE A 92 20.54 -11.34 17.31
CA ILE A 92 19.22 -10.86 16.91
C ILE A 92 18.38 -10.71 18.19
N PRO A 93 17.82 -9.53 18.47
CA PRO A 93 16.90 -9.36 19.60
C PRO A 93 15.80 -10.43 19.55
N PRO A 94 15.38 -10.98 20.70
CA PRO A 94 14.25 -11.90 20.74
C PRO A 94 13.06 -11.28 20.00
N LEU A 95 12.41 -12.04 19.11
CA LEU A 95 11.17 -11.57 18.49
C LEU A 95 10.19 -11.21 19.61
N GLU A 96 9.79 -9.94 19.68
CA GLU A 96 8.61 -9.57 20.45
C GLU A 96 7.42 -10.39 19.94
N ALA A 97 6.51 -10.76 20.84
CA ALA A 97 5.39 -11.61 20.48
C ALA A 97 4.63 -11.01 19.27
N ALA A 98 4.56 -11.77 18.18
CA ALA A 98 3.89 -11.31 16.97
C ALA A 98 2.42 -10.97 17.29
N PRO A 99 1.88 -9.86 16.74
CA PRO A 99 0.48 -9.51 16.93
C PRO A 99 -0.43 -10.63 16.41
N GLN A 100 -1.59 -10.82 17.05
CA GLN A 100 -2.55 -11.84 16.66
C GLN A 100 -3.02 -11.63 15.21
N ALA A 101 -2.98 -12.69 14.41
CA ALA A 101 -3.41 -12.64 13.02
C ALA A 101 -4.89 -12.20 12.91
N PRO A 102 -5.23 -11.28 12.00
CA PRO A 102 -6.59 -10.80 11.85
C PRO A 102 -7.48 -11.85 11.18
N GLN A 103 -8.79 -11.78 11.42
CA GLN A 103 -9.76 -12.44 10.54
C GLN A 103 -9.71 -11.78 9.15
N ILE A 104 -9.53 -12.58 8.11
CA ILE A 104 -9.43 -12.11 6.72
C ILE A 104 -10.76 -12.36 6.01
N TRP A 105 -11.34 -11.30 5.46
CA TRP A 105 -12.58 -11.36 4.67
C TRP A 105 -12.25 -11.34 3.17
N ILE A 106 -12.75 -12.31 2.40
CA ILE A 106 -12.51 -12.43 0.94
C ILE A 106 -13.69 -11.84 0.16
N TYR A 107 -13.40 -11.00 -0.83
CA TYR A 107 -14.37 -10.30 -1.69
C TYR A 107 -14.12 -10.59 -3.18
N PRO A 108 -15.15 -10.60 -4.06
CA PRO A 108 -16.58 -10.65 -3.75
C PRO A 108 -17.09 -12.09 -3.53
N PRO A 109 -18.14 -12.30 -2.73
CA PRO A 109 -18.80 -13.60 -2.62
C PRO A 109 -19.75 -13.93 -3.78
N THR A 110 -20.24 -12.96 -4.57
CA THR A 110 -21.15 -13.17 -5.72
C THR A 110 -21.17 -11.98 -6.72
N GLU A 111 -21.70 -12.18 -7.93
CA GLU A 111 -21.96 -11.12 -8.95
C GLU A 111 -22.90 -10.01 -8.46
N GLN A 112 -23.77 -10.30 -7.50
CA GLN A 112 -24.67 -9.31 -6.91
C GLN A 112 -23.93 -8.41 -5.89
N ALA A 113 -22.75 -8.82 -5.41
CA ALA A 113 -21.90 -8.01 -4.52
C ALA A 113 -21.09 -6.94 -5.27
N ASP A 114 -20.89 -7.06 -6.60
CA ASP A 114 -20.24 -6.03 -7.44
C ASP A 114 -20.98 -4.68 -7.39
N ASN A 115 -22.29 -4.70 -7.10
CA ASN A 115 -23.13 -3.52 -7.04
C ASN A 115 -23.25 -2.91 -5.63
N ILE A 116 -22.75 -3.58 -4.58
CA ILE A 116 -23.05 -3.23 -3.18
C ILE A 116 -21.83 -2.70 -2.41
N ILE A 117 -20.59 -2.95 -2.84
CA ILE A 117 -19.36 -2.43 -2.19
C ILE A 117 -18.31 -2.16 -3.29
N VAL A 118 -17.99 -0.95 -3.75
CA VAL A 118 -17.68 0.33 -3.09
C VAL A 118 -16.43 0.28 -2.21
N SER A 119 -15.28 0.50 -2.86
CA SER A 119 -13.95 0.85 -2.32
C SER A 119 -12.94 -0.26 -2.04
N PRO A 120 -12.39 -0.91 -3.08
CA PRO A 120 -11.14 -1.62 -2.94
C PRO A 120 -9.97 -0.64 -2.70
N ILE A 121 -9.04 -1.05 -1.83
CA ILE A 121 -7.70 -0.48 -1.76
C ILE A 121 -6.89 -1.34 -2.72
N TYR A 122 -6.37 -0.70 -3.77
CA TYR A 122 -5.78 -1.41 -4.90
C TYR A 122 -4.35 -1.87 -4.59
N PRO A 123 -3.83 -2.87 -5.31
CA PRO A 123 -2.48 -3.41 -5.11
C PRO A 123 -1.34 -2.41 -5.36
N ASP A 124 -1.62 -1.21 -5.83
CA ASP A 124 -0.66 -0.10 -5.91
C ASP A 124 -0.31 0.48 -4.52
N THR A 125 -1.13 0.17 -3.51
CA THR A 125 -0.96 0.66 -2.13
C THR A 125 -0.23 -0.30 -1.19
N TYR A 126 -0.02 -1.55 -1.60
CA TYR A 126 0.69 -2.58 -0.84
C TYR A 126 1.36 -3.56 -1.80
N LYS A 127 2.52 -4.10 -1.45
CA LYS A 127 3.17 -5.12 -2.28
C LYS A 127 2.85 -6.51 -1.77
N ASP A 128 2.70 -7.47 -2.67
CA ASP A 128 2.60 -8.89 -2.34
C ASP A 128 3.41 -9.75 -3.31
N PHE A 129 3.85 -10.90 -2.81
CA PHE A 129 4.82 -11.76 -3.49
C PHE A 129 4.65 -13.20 -3.06
N ILE A 130 5.12 -14.13 -3.90
CA ILE A 130 5.47 -15.48 -3.46
C ILE A 130 6.97 -15.52 -3.22
N LEU A 131 7.38 -15.71 -1.97
CA LEU A 131 8.77 -15.90 -1.58
C LEU A 131 9.12 -17.39 -1.63
N VAL A 132 10.10 -17.75 -2.45
CA VAL A 132 10.59 -19.12 -2.62
C VAL A 132 11.92 -19.25 -1.88
N PHE A 133 11.98 -20.21 -0.96
CA PHE A 133 13.18 -20.52 -0.20
C PHE A 133 14.14 -21.40 -1.03
N PRO A 134 15.43 -21.44 -0.68
CA PRO A 134 16.37 -22.32 -1.36
C PRO A 134 15.91 -23.78 -1.36
N ALA A 135 16.14 -24.45 -2.49
CA ALA A 135 15.85 -25.87 -2.65
C ALA A 135 16.53 -26.69 -1.54
N GLY A 136 15.78 -27.61 -0.93
CA GLY A 136 16.27 -28.46 0.16
C GLY A 136 16.36 -27.77 1.52
N SER A 137 15.92 -26.50 1.66
CA SER A 137 15.83 -25.81 2.96
C SER A 137 14.77 -26.42 3.90
N GLY A 138 13.83 -27.20 3.37
CA GLY A 138 12.68 -27.72 4.10
C GLY A 138 11.61 -26.67 4.40
N VAL A 139 11.77 -25.44 3.91
CA VAL A 139 10.81 -24.34 4.10
C VAL A 139 9.97 -24.17 2.83
N GLN A 140 8.65 -24.30 2.98
CA GLN A 140 7.73 -24.12 1.86
C GLN A 140 7.65 -22.65 1.41
N PRO A 141 7.37 -22.38 0.12
CA PRO A 141 7.13 -21.03 -0.37
C PRO A 141 6.04 -20.29 0.41
N LEU A 142 6.21 -18.99 0.62
CA LEU A 142 5.30 -18.16 1.40
C LEU A 142 4.68 -17.05 0.57
N TYR A 143 3.37 -16.85 0.73
CA TYR A 143 2.72 -15.64 0.25
C TYR A 143 2.94 -14.51 1.27
N ILE A 144 3.62 -13.46 0.83
CA ILE A 144 4.02 -12.31 1.65
C ILE A 144 3.21 -11.08 1.21
N VAL A 145 2.74 -10.31 2.17
CA VAL A 145 2.11 -8.99 1.94
C VAL A 145 2.88 -7.97 2.78
N MET A 146 3.26 -6.86 2.16
CA MET A 146 3.98 -5.76 2.79
C MET A 146 3.29 -4.44 2.50
N ASN A 147 3.19 -3.61 3.54
CA ASN A 147 2.77 -2.23 3.38
C ASN A 147 4.01 -1.36 3.15
N VAL A 148 4.28 -1.03 1.89
CA VAL A 148 5.49 -0.29 1.46
C VAL A 148 5.44 1.22 1.75
N ARG A 149 4.40 1.72 2.40
CA ARG A 149 4.30 3.12 2.84
C ARG A 149 4.75 3.34 4.30
N LEU A 150 5.35 2.31 4.90
CA LEU A 150 5.89 2.35 6.26
C LEU A 150 7.35 2.77 6.31
N ASP A 151 8.05 2.82 5.17
CA ASP A 151 9.44 3.25 5.15
C ASP A 151 9.53 4.74 5.45
N ALA A 152 10.47 5.10 6.32
CA ALA A 152 10.78 6.48 6.59
C ALA A 152 11.35 7.14 5.32
N GLY A 153 11.02 8.41 5.11
CA GLY A 153 11.54 9.14 3.96
C GLY A 153 11.48 10.64 4.13
N THR A 154 12.17 11.33 3.22
CA THR A 154 12.28 12.79 3.22
C THR A 154 11.48 13.36 2.06
N VAL A 155 10.72 14.42 2.33
CA VAL A 155 9.87 15.06 1.33
C VAL A 155 10.71 15.73 0.26
N THR A 156 10.42 15.42 -1.00
CA THR A 156 11.03 15.99 -2.21
C THR A 156 9.94 16.51 -3.16
N GLY A 157 10.35 17.11 -4.27
CA GLY A 157 9.42 17.68 -5.27
C GLY A 157 9.09 19.15 -5.05
N GLN A 158 8.59 19.81 -6.10
CA GLN A 158 8.31 21.25 -6.10
C GLN A 158 6.85 21.59 -5.79
N GLY A 159 5.92 20.68 -6.09
CA GLY A 159 4.50 21.00 -6.16
C GLY A 159 4.16 21.76 -7.44
N LYS A 160 2.92 22.23 -7.53
CA LYS A 160 2.46 23.05 -8.66
C LYS A 160 1.74 24.29 -8.15
N ASP A 161 1.88 25.39 -8.88
CA ASP A 161 1.08 26.57 -8.62
C ASP A 161 -0.38 26.28 -9.00
N VAL A 162 -1.29 26.63 -8.10
CA VAL A 162 -2.71 26.36 -8.26
C VAL A 162 -3.46 27.68 -8.26
N THR A 163 -4.27 27.90 -9.30
CA THR A 163 -5.14 29.06 -9.42
C THR A 163 -6.61 28.68 -9.18
N GLY A 164 -7.35 29.48 -8.43
CA GLY A 164 -8.77 29.24 -8.15
C GLY A 164 -9.00 28.19 -7.07
N ILE A 165 -10.05 27.37 -7.25
CA ILE A 165 -10.44 26.34 -6.26
C ILE A 165 -9.53 25.13 -6.42
N TRP A 166 -8.66 24.89 -5.44
CA TRP A 166 -7.63 23.86 -5.52
C TRP A 166 -8.19 22.46 -5.75
N LEU A 167 -9.15 22.04 -4.93
CA LEU A 167 -9.73 20.69 -5.02
C LEU A 167 -10.80 20.54 -6.11
N ALA A 168 -10.99 21.54 -6.99
CA ALA A 168 -11.91 21.39 -8.12
C ALA A 168 -11.43 20.30 -9.12
N GLY A 169 -10.12 20.13 -9.27
CA GLY A 169 -9.52 19.11 -10.13
C GLY A 169 -9.48 17.69 -9.54
N ALA A 170 -9.88 17.49 -8.28
CA ALA A 170 -9.77 16.21 -7.57
C ALA A 170 -10.72 15.11 -8.09
N THR A 171 -11.59 15.42 -9.05
CA THR A 171 -12.54 14.49 -9.70
C THR A 171 -12.21 14.22 -11.16
N SER A 172 -10.99 14.55 -11.63
CA SER A 172 -10.61 14.45 -13.04
C SER A 172 -9.12 14.18 -13.21
N GLY A 173 -8.73 13.60 -14.34
CA GLY A 173 -7.32 13.31 -14.65
C GLY A 173 -6.66 12.47 -13.55
N LEU A 174 -5.48 12.88 -13.09
CA LEU A 174 -4.79 12.27 -11.95
C LEU A 174 -5.20 12.89 -10.59
N GLY A 175 -6.10 13.88 -10.57
CA GLY A 175 -6.47 14.64 -9.38
C GLY A 175 -5.76 16.00 -9.27
N ALA A 176 -6.03 16.71 -8.18
CA ALA A 176 -5.44 18.03 -7.91
C ALA A 176 -3.98 17.88 -7.41
N PRO A 177 -2.99 18.56 -7.99
CA PRO A 177 -1.60 18.45 -7.55
C PRO A 177 -1.40 19.06 -6.15
N ILE A 178 -0.31 18.70 -5.47
CA ILE A 178 0.08 19.38 -4.23
C ILE A 178 0.53 20.82 -4.54
N PRO A 179 -0.05 21.86 -3.90
CA PRO A 179 0.32 23.24 -4.14
C PRO A 179 1.77 23.53 -3.75
N THR A 180 2.47 24.37 -4.53
CA THR A 180 3.86 24.79 -4.25
C THR A 180 4.04 25.31 -2.83
N GLU A 181 3.11 26.13 -2.33
CA GLU A 181 3.16 26.68 -0.96
C GLU A 181 3.07 25.61 0.14
N ILE A 182 2.45 24.46 -0.15
CA ILE A 182 2.38 23.31 0.76
C ILE A 182 3.64 22.46 0.63
N ALA A 183 4.13 22.27 -0.58
CA ALA A 183 5.39 21.58 -0.85
C ALA A 183 6.56 22.28 -0.14
N ASP A 184 6.67 23.61 -0.25
CA ASP A 184 7.72 24.41 0.40
C ASP A 184 7.75 24.23 1.92
N GLN A 185 6.58 24.12 2.55
CA GLN A 185 6.50 23.89 4.00
C GLN A 185 6.96 22.50 4.43
N LEU A 186 6.92 21.50 3.54
CA LEU A 186 7.20 20.11 3.87
C LEU A 186 8.55 19.62 3.33
N ARG A 187 9.04 20.23 2.24
CA ARG A 187 10.27 19.83 1.55
C ARG A 187 11.45 19.76 2.52
N GLY A 188 12.22 18.68 2.44
CA GLY A 188 13.37 18.42 3.31
C GLY A 188 13.02 17.90 4.70
N LYS A 189 11.74 17.81 5.09
CA LYS A 189 11.33 17.16 6.36
C LYS A 189 11.26 15.65 6.19
N SER A 190 11.74 14.94 7.21
CA SER A 190 11.66 13.48 7.27
C SER A 190 10.44 13.01 8.07
N PHE A 191 9.83 11.92 7.62
CA PHE A 191 8.65 11.32 8.24
C PHE A 191 8.87 9.82 8.40
N GLY A 192 8.49 9.27 9.55
CA GLY A 192 8.63 7.83 9.82
C GLY A 192 7.57 6.96 9.14
N THR A 193 6.46 7.54 8.68
CA THR A 193 5.39 6.85 7.94
C THR A 193 4.67 7.79 6.99
N PHE A 194 4.04 7.27 5.93
CA PHE A 194 3.23 8.10 5.03
C PHE A 194 2.01 8.73 5.73
N ASP A 195 1.42 8.10 6.75
CA ASP A 195 0.31 8.74 7.50
C ASP A 195 0.77 9.98 8.27
N SER A 196 1.98 9.94 8.85
CA SER A 196 2.54 11.12 9.53
C SER A 196 2.79 12.28 8.55
N PHE A 197 3.26 11.97 7.35
CA PHE A 197 3.36 12.94 6.25
C PHE A 197 1.99 13.47 5.83
N ARG A 198 1.00 12.59 5.58
CA ARG A 198 -0.37 12.98 5.21
C ARG A 198 -0.98 13.93 6.24
N ARG A 199 -0.76 13.67 7.54
CA ARG A 199 -1.23 14.56 8.62
C ARG A 199 -0.56 15.92 8.58
N ALA A 200 0.76 15.94 8.37
CA ALA A 200 1.51 17.19 8.24
C ALA A 200 1.08 17.99 7.00
N LEU A 201 0.78 17.31 5.89
CA LEU A 201 0.25 17.95 4.68
C LEU A 201 -1.06 18.67 4.95
N TRP A 202 -2.03 18.02 5.59
CA TRP A 202 -3.28 18.71 5.93
C TRP A 202 -3.06 19.84 6.94
N LYS A 203 -2.15 19.68 7.92
CA LYS A 203 -1.82 20.80 8.82
C LYS A 203 -1.18 21.98 8.10
N ALA A 204 -0.34 21.74 7.09
CA ALA A 204 0.23 22.78 6.24
C ALA A 204 -0.85 23.48 5.39
N VAL A 205 -1.91 22.78 4.98
CA VAL A 205 -3.06 23.43 4.34
C VAL A 205 -3.74 24.41 5.30
N ALA A 206 -3.91 24.02 6.57
CA ALA A 206 -4.51 24.88 7.59
C ALA A 206 -3.72 26.17 7.91
N SER A 207 -2.44 26.25 7.55
CA SER A 207 -1.60 27.44 7.75
C SER A 207 -1.56 28.38 6.53
N THR A 208 -2.33 28.10 5.47
CA THR A 208 -2.36 28.88 4.22
C THR A 208 -3.75 29.41 3.91
N GLY A 209 -3.85 30.33 2.93
CA GLY A 209 -5.13 30.83 2.41
C GLY A 209 -6.01 29.74 1.77
N LEU A 210 -5.45 28.57 1.41
CA LEU A 210 -6.24 27.44 0.91
C LEU A 210 -7.29 26.96 1.91
N VAL A 211 -7.04 27.13 3.21
CA VAL A 211 -7.98 26.71 4.26
C VAL A 211 -9.34 27.40 4.14
N GLU A 212 -9.38 28.61 3.56
CA GLU A 212 -10.60 29.40 3.37
C GLU A 212 -11.54 28.80 2.32
N GLN A 213 -11.06 27.86 1.50
CA GLN A 213 -11.88 27.16 0.49
C GLN A 213 -12.73 26.03 1.10
N PHE A 214 -12.57 25.74 2.39
CA PHE A 214 -13.21 24.63 3.08
C PHE A 214 -14.34 25.11 4.00
N THR A 215 -15.33 24.24 4.23
CA THR A 215 -16.35 24.48 5.26
C THR A 215 -15.75 24.38 6.67
N ASP A 216 -16.35 25.03 7.66
CA ASP A 216 -15.86 25.04 9.06
C ASP A 216 -15.57 23.63 9.59
N ASN A 217 -16.50 22.68 9.38
CA ASN A 217 -16.31 21.28 9.76
C ASN A 217 -15.07 20.63 9.11
N ASN A 218 -14.73 21.03 7.89
CA ASN A 218 -13.52 20.56 7.21
C ASN A 218 -12.28 21.30 7.70
N VAL A 219 -12.38 22.59 8.00
CA VAL A 219 -11.30 23.36 8.61
C VAL A 219 -10.86 22.73 9.93
N ASP A 220 -11.79 22.38 10.80
CA ASP A 220 -11.49 21.72 12.08
C ASP A 220 -10.76 20.39 11.88
N ARG A 221 -11.20 19.58 10.91
CA ARG A 221 -10.54 18.32 10.55
C ARG A 221 -9.11 18.56 10.05
N ILE A 222 -8.93 19.52 9.15
CA ILE A 222 -7.65 19.85 8.54
C ILE A 222 -6.65 20.31 9.63
N ARG A 223 -7.09 21.14 10.58
CA ARG A 223 -6.29 21.58 11.73
C ARG A 223 -5.81 20.42 12.61
N GLU A 224 -6.61 19.36 12.72
CA GLU A 224 -6.23 18.11 13.40
C GLU A 224 -5.36 17.16 12.55
N GLY A 225 -5.00 17.54 11.31
CA GLY A 225 -4.28 16.71 10.35
C GLY A 225 -5.13 15.62 9.68
N LYS A 226 -6.46 15.71 9.79
CA LYS A 226 -7.39 14.79 9.12
C LYS A 226 -7.71 15.34 7.72
N ALA A 227 -7.83 14.44 6.76
CA ALA A 227 -8.29 14.82 5.43
C ALA A 227 -9.72 15.40 5.48
N PRO A 228 -10.01 16.46 4.71
CA PRO A 228 -11.35 17.01 4.59
C PRO A 228 -12.30 16.00 3.95
N LYS A 229 -13.59 16.13 4.24
CA LYS A 229 -14.65 15.32 3.64
C LYS A 229 -14.90 15.76 2.20
N ALA A 230 -15.01 14.78 1.32
CA ALA A 230 -15.49 14.96 -0.04
C ALA A 230 -17.01 15.15 -0.06
N ARG A 231 -17.52 15.75 -1.14
CA ARG A 231 -18.97 15.87 -1.40
C ARG A 231 -19.60 14.49 -1.42
N TYR A 232 -20.84 14.37 -0.98
CA TYR A 232 -21.53 13.08 -0.85
C TYR A 232 -21.49 12.25 -2.15
N ARG A 233 -21.73 12.88 -3.30
CA ARG A 233 -21.71 12.25 -4.63
C ARG A 233 -20.33 11.74 -5.08
N ASP A 234 -19.26 12.27 -4.49
CA ASP A 234 -17.86 11.96 -4.83
C ASP A 234 -17.25 10.96 -3.82
N ARG A 235 -18.07 10.45 -2.88
CA ARG A 235 -17.68 9.39 -1.95
C ARG A 235 -17.78 8.03 -2.61
N ALA A 236 -17.02 7.10 -2.05
CA ALA A 236 -17.14 5.69 -2.35
C ALA A 236 -17.35 4.94 -1.02
N GLY A 237 -18.64 4.80 -0.64
CA GLY A 237 -19.05 3.91 0.42
C GLY A 237 -18.61 4.47 1.76
N LYS A 238 -17.79 3.72 2.50
CA LYS A 238 -17.20 4.23 3.75
C LYS A 238 -16.06 5.23 3.51
N ARG A 239 -15.44 5.26 2.33
CA ARG A 239 -14.44 6.29 1.97
C ARG A 239 -15.15 7.59 1.62
N GLY A 240 -15.10 8.53 2.56
CA GLY A 240 -15.78 9.83 2.44
C GLY A 240 -14.89 11.05 2.56
N SER A 241 -13.57 10.86 2.64
CA SER A 241 -12.58 11.93 2.75
C SER A 241 -11.73 11.98 1.49
N PHE A 242 -11.15 13.14 1.15
CA PHE A 242 -10.14 13.21 0.09
C PHE A 242 -8.93 12.32 0.41
N GLU A 243 -8.27 11.82 -0.64
CA GLU A 243 -7.19 10.84 -0.55
C GLU A 243 -5.97 11.33 -1.31
N LEU A 244 -4.79 10.86 -0.90
CA LEU A 244 -3.53 11.09 -1.62
C LEU A 244 -3.24 9.88 -2.51
N HIS A 245 -3.20 10.12 -3.81
CA HIS A 245 -2.88 9.16 -4.86
C HIS A 245 -1.44 9.40 -5.33
N HIS A 246 -0.71 8.32 -5.61
CA HIS A 246 0.60 8.41 -6.26
C HIS A 246 0.40 8.20 -7.76
N ALA A 247 0.88 9.13 -8.59
CA ALA A 247 0.76 9.02 -10.04
C ALA A 247 1.57 7.83 -10.58
N ASP A 248 2.83 7.74 -10.17
CA ASP A 248 3.66 6.55 -10.28
C ASP A 248 3.47 5.71 -9.02
N GLU A 249 2.88 4.53 -9.19
CA GLU A 249 2.54 3.64 -8.08
C GLU A 249 3.79 3.25 -7.27
N VAL A 250 3.69 3.35 -5.94
CA VAL A 250 4.76 2.93 -5.03
C VAL A 250 5.13 1.46 -5.24
N ALA A 251 4.14 0.60 -5.53
CA ALA A 251 4.39 -0.81 -5.81
C ALA A 251 5.26 -1.04 -7.08
N LYS A 252 5.36 -0.05 -7.96
CA LYS A 252 6.12 -0.06 -9.22
C LYS A 252 7.39 0.82 -9.15
N GLY A 253 7.83 1.19 -7.94
CA GLY A 253 8.99 2.05 -7.70
C GLY A 253 8.73 3.54 -7.72
N GLY A 254 7.45 3.95 -7.67
CA GLY A 254 7.08 5.33 -7.46
C GLY A 254 7.56 5.86 -6.10
N LYS A 255 8.09 7.09 -6.09
CA LYS A 255 8.61 7.70 -4.87
C LYS A 255 7.49 8.05 -3.89
N VAL A 256 7.62 7.57 -2.65
CA VAL A 256 6.60 7.71 -1.58
C VAL A 256 6.43 9.15 -1.08
N TYR A 257 7.53 9.93 -1.02
CA TYR A 257 7.55 11.27 -0.43
C TYR A 257 7.86 12.37 -1.44
N ASP A 258 7.78 12.07 -2.74
CA ASP A 258 7.89 13.08 -3.79
C ASP A 258 6.52 13.73 -4.01
N VAL A 259 6.36 15.00 -3.66
CA VAL A 259 5.07 15.70 -3.78
C VAL A 259 4.66 15.91 -5.24
N ASP A 260 5.60 15.83 -6.19
CA ASP A 260 5.29 15.88 -7.62
C ASP A 260 4.67 14.56 -8.11
N ASN A 261 4.91 13.47 -7.36
CA ASN A 261 4.27 12.19 -7.56
C ASN A 261 2.89 12.10 -6.85
N LEU A 262 2.45 13.14 -6.17
CA LEU A 262 1.24 13.10 -5.35
C LEU A 262 0.11 13.98 -5.90
N ASN A 263 -1.09 13.42 -5.89
CA ASN A 263 -2.32 14.14 -6.23
C ASN A 263 -3.41 13.90 -5.18
N VAL A 264 -4.19 14.94 -4.88
CA VAL A 264 -5.41 14.85 -4.09
C VAL A 264 -6.57 14.44 -4.98
N VAL A 265 -7.24 13.35 -4.62
CA VAL A 265 -8.37 12.78 -5.36
C VAL A 265 -9.58 12.58 -4.45
N THR A 266 -10.77 12.57 -5.04
CA THR A 266 -11.97 12.08 -4.34
C THR A 266 -11.97 10.55 -4.33
N PRO A 267 -12.59 9.91 -3.32
CA PRO A 267 -12.65 8.44 -3.26
C PRO A 267 -13.21 7.77 -4.51
N LYS A 268 -14.26 8.36 -5.09
CA LYS A 268 -14.87 7.85 -6.32
C LYS A 268 -13.88 7.94 -7.49
N HIS A 269 -13.24 9.10 -7.67
CA HIS A 269 -12.29 9.30 -8.76
C HIS A 269 -11.04 8.43 -8.60
N HIS A 270 -10.56 8.23 -7.38
CA HIS A 270 -9.43 7.33 -7.11
C HIS A 270 -9.72 5.89 -7.57
N ILE A 271 -10.95 5.41 -7.39
CA ILE A 271 -11.41 4.12 -7.91
C ILE A 271 -11.40 4.11 -9.44
N ASP A 272 -11.83 5.20 -10.06
CA ASP A 272 -11.93 5.30 -11.52
C ASP A 272 -10.54 5.34 -12.19
N ILE A 273 -9.54 5.98 -11.57
CA ILE A 273 -8.13 5.94 -12.02
C ILE A 273 -7.65 4.49 -12.11
N HIS A 274 -7.88 3.70 -11.06
CA HIS A 274 -7.44 2.30 -10.97
C HIS A 274 -8.31 1.29 -11.72
N ARG A 275 -9.46 1.71 -12.24
CA ARG A 275 -10.28 0.88 -13.13
C ARG A 275 -9.85 0.99 -14.59
N ASN A 276 -9.21 2.10 -14.95
CA ASN A 276 -8.93 2.47 -16.33
C ASN A 276 -7.42 2.45 -16.68
N GLY A 277 -6.55 2.20 -15.70
CA GLY A 277 -5.11 1.97 -15.88
C GLY A 277 -4.78 0.49 -15.76
#